data_AF-A0A8J5L3U3-F1
#
_entry.id   AF-A0A8J5L3U3-F1
#
_cell.length_a   1.000
_cell.length_b   1.000
_cell.length_c   1.000
_cell.angle_alpha   90.00
_cell.angle_beta   90.00
_cell.angle_gamma   90.00
#
_symmetry.space_group_name_H-M   'P 1'
#
loop_
_entity.id
_entity.type
_entity.pdbx_description
1 polymer ?
#
loop_
_entity_poly.entity_id
_entity_poly.type
_entity_poly.pdbx_seq_one_letter_code
_entity_poly.pdbx_strand_id
1 'polypeptide(L)'
;MAIGGCIMSADGGGNLPPPSKFPVVLCSDDILSKLKPDAETPSGVSLVRRVSGWKISETDAAISELSSHLSEDLRSKLGRAKSFRKGEFLGLLNSFLLQCAEKIGLSIGSDAAGASSSRFARAGIEKLGFLIGWELASLIAECCSVLEVWKVLEVLLLQGLVGHAYVANLTENLLEKNQTELLCLLIKHVPDLHSSELLSVLKYFLSPTDESYGGMQLIREQWKNEALLAIEKATQAVHGKKVTKLAREASILLMMAHDDFSSSEICLHYVFGSSNGEGIILSSVISKLDGQEVLGLIRYFLKWLRKYYRFPEASPCSSAGAMLGLRTCESVPSFENIVKALGLALDEHFSYLVLNSDFHSELRACEDVLSSLVSEATESGRLDAMIKHLLSEIRDN
;
A
#
# COMPACT_ATOMS: atom_id res chain seq x y z
N MET A 1 9.27 -14.19 6.79
CA MET A 1 10.48 -13.73 6.10
C MET A 1 10.22 -13.98 4.61
N ALA A 2 9.69 -12.99 3.90
CA ALA A 2 9.34 -13.14 2.50
C ALA A 2 10.63 -13.13 1.68
N ILE A 3 10.96 -14.26 1.06
CA ILE A 3 12.08 -14.35 0.13
C ILE A 3 11.65 -13.60 -1.13
N GLY A 4 12.43 -12.57 -1.48
CA GLY A 4 12.16 -11.63 -2.56
C GLY A 4 11.84 -12.34 -3.88
N GLY A 5 10.80 -11.83 -4.55
CA GLY A 5 10.48 -12.19 -5.91
C GLY A 5 11.69 -11.96 -6.81
N CYS A 6 12.02 -12.99 -7.59
CA CYS A 6 13.11 -12.96 -8.55
C CYS A 6 12.82 -11.85 -9.59
N ILE A 7 13.71 -10.87 -9.69
CA ILE A 7 13.68 -9.82 -10.72
C ILE A 7 13.88 -10.52 -12.07
N MET A 8 12.80 -10.67 -12.84
CA MET A 8 12.88 -10.98 -14.26
C MET A 8 12.99 -9.67 -15.02
N SER A 9 14.09 -9.53 -15.75
CA SER A 9 14.42 -8.38 -16.59
C SER A 9 13.28 -8.05 -17.54
N ALA A 10 12.92 -6.77 -17.60
CA ALA A 10 11.95 -6.23 -18.54
C ALA A 10 12.49 -6.40 -19.97
N ASP A 11 11.75 -7.14 -20.80
CA ASP A 11 11.83 -7.01 -22.24
C ASP A 11 10.51 -6.39 -22.74
N GLY A 12 10.63 -5.37 -23.57
CA GLY A 12 9.53 -4.49 -23.96
C GLY A 12 8.51 -5.20 -24.85
N GLY A 13 7.25 -5.16 -24.42
CA GLY A 13 6.11 -5.62 -25.21
C GLY A 13 5.06 -6.25 -24.29
N GLY A 14 3.91 -5.58 -24.15
CA GLY A 14 2.81 -5.96 -23.27
C GLY A 14 2.11 -7.27 -23.63
N ASN A 15 2.80 -8.39 -23.45
CA ASN A 15 2.19 -9.71 -23.36
C ASN A 15 2.30 -10.20 -21.92
N LEU A 16 1.15 -10.54 -21.34
CA LEU A 16 1.08 -11.26 -20.07
C LEU A 16 1.97 -12.51 -20.16
N PRO A 17 2.80 -12.80 -19.15
CA PRO A 17 3.55 -14.04 -19.11
C PRO A 17 2.57 -15.23 -19.19
N PRO A 18 2.96 -16.32 -19.86
CA PRO A 18 2.13 -17.53 -19.90
C PRO A 18 1.84 -18.00 -18.46
N PRO A 19 0.64 -18.54 -18.19
CA PRO A 19 0.24 -18.95 -16.85
C PRO A 19 1.26 -19.92 -16.25
N SER A 20 1.65 -19.66 -15.00
CA SER A 20 2.60 -20.50 -14.29
C SER A 20 2.10 -21.94 -14.22
N LYS A 21 3.00 -22.91 -14.47
CA LYS A 21 2.70 -24.33 -14.20
C LYS A 21 2.51 -24.62 -12.70
N PHE A 22 2.92 -23.70 -11.84
CA PHE A 22 2.80 -23.79 -10.39
C PHE A 22 2.27 -22.44 -9.86
N PRO A 23 0.94 -22.25 -9.81
CA PRO A 23 0.33 -21.01 -9.36
C PRO A 23 0.33 -20.84 -7.83
N VAL A 24 1.16 -21.61 -7.09
CA VAL A 24 1.15 -21.67 -5.61
C VAL A 24 2.51 -21.28 -5.04
N VAL A 25 2.49 -20.64 -3.87
CA VAL A 25 3.67 -20.43 -3.03
C VAL A 25 4.05 -21.76 -2.39
N LEU A 26 5.14 -22.39 -2.84
CA LEU A 26 5.60 -23.67 -2.31
C LEU A 26 6.11 -23.53 -0.87
N CYS A 27 5.84 -24.53 -0.02
CA CYS A 27 6.39 -24.60 1.33
C CYS A 27 7.92 -24.76 1.28
N SER A 28 8.66 -23.74 1.76
CA SER A 28 10.12 -23.73 1.73
C SER A 28 10.76 -24.74 2.69
N ASP A 29 10.11 -25.05 3.80
CA ASP A 29 10.70 -25.84 4.89
C ASP A 29 10.98 -27.29 4.46
N ASP A 30 10.08 -27.84 3.65
CA ASP A 30 10.21 -29.17 3.07
C ASP A 30 11.20 -29.24 1.90
N ILE A 31 11.39 -28.11 1.20
CA ILE A 31 12.28 -28.01 0.04
C ILE A 31 13.72 -27.82 0.50
N LEU A 32 13.99 -26.80 1.33
CA LEU A 32 15.34 -26.42 1.76
C LEU A 32 16.06 -27.54 2.51
N SER A 33 15.32 -28.32 3.32
CA SER A 33 15.86 -29.46 4.07
C SER A 33 16.28 -30.65 3.19
N LYS A 34 15.80 -30.73 1.94
CA LYS A 34 16.03 -31.85 1.01
C LYS A 34 16.95 -31.49 -0.16
N LEU A 35 17.36 -30.22 -0.29
CA LEU A 35 18.29 -29.78 -1.33
C LEU A 35 19.67 -30.42 -1.15
N LYS A 36 20.17 -31.06 -2.20
CA LYS A 36 21.54 -31.57 -2.29
C LYS A 36 22.22 -30.94 -3.50
N PRO A 37 23.51 -30.57 -3.41
CA PRO A 37 24.27 -30.17 -4.59
C PRO A 37 24.30 -31.34 -5.57
N ASP A 38 24.08 -31.08 -6.87
CA ASP A 38 24.31 -32.09 -7.90
C ASP A 38 25.78 -32.51 -7.86
N ALA A 39 26.02 -33.82 -7.75
CA ALA A 39 27.36 -34.40 -7.67
C ALA A 39 28.14 -34.29 -9.01
N GLU A 40 27.45 -33.96 -10.10
CA GLU A 40 28.01 -33.89 -11.45
C GLU A 40 28.04 -32.45 -11.96
N THR A 41 29.10 -31.72 -11.65
CA THR A 41 29.53 -30.59 -12.49
C THR A 41 30.87 -30.95 -13.13
N PRO A 42 30.88 -31.36 -14.42
CA PRO A 42 32.13 -31.44 -15.17
C PRO A 42 32.68 -30.01 -15.32
N SER A 43 33.90 -29.78 -14.85
CA SER A 43 34.71 -28.57 -15.08
C SER A 43 34.17 -27.23 -14.53
N GLY A 44 34.65 -26.85 -13.34
CA GLY A 44 35.53 -25.69 -13.15
C GLY A 44 35.12 -24.25 -13.50
N VAL A 45 33.94 -23.93 -14.06
CA VAL A 45 33.65 -22.55 -14.54
C VAL A 45 32.34 -21.93 -14.02
N SER A 46 31.50 -22.66 -13.27
CA SER A 46 30.29 -22.07 -12.66
C SER A 46 30.47 -21.86 -11.15
N LEU A 47 30.43 -20.61 -10.70
CA LEU A 47 30.33 -20.25 -9.27
C LEU A 47 28.99 -20.71 -8.63
N VAL A 48 28.00 -21.08 -9.45
CA VAL A 48 26.68 -21.56 -9.01
C VAL A 48 26.57 -23.07 -9.25
N ARG A 49 26.45 -23.85 -8.18
CA ARG A 49 26.16 -25.30 -8.26
C ARG A 49 24.65 -25.51 -8.37
N ARG A 50 24.24 -26.32 -9.36
CA ARG A 50 22.84 -26.76 -9.46
C ARG A 50 22.50 -27.64 -8.24
N VAL A 51 21.31 -27.47 -7.71
CA VAL A 51 20.78 -28.24 -6.58
C VAL A 51 19.64 -29.13 -7.06
N SER A 52 19.63 -30.37 -6.60
CA SER A 52 18.62 -31.39 -6.88
C SER A 52 18.08 -31.99 -5.58
N GLY A 53 17.13 -32.92 -5.67
CA GLY A 53 16.58 -33.63 -4.50
C GLY A 53 15.33 -33.01 -3.87
N TRP A 54 14.89 -31.84 -4.33
CA TRP A 54 13.58 -31.31 -3.94
C TRP A 54 12.45 -31.99 -4.71
N LYS A 55 11.34 -32.26 -4.01
CA LYS A 55 10.06 -32.71 -4.57
C LYS A 55 8.96 -31.82 -4.00
N ILE A 56 7.95 -31.53 -4.80
CA ILE A 56 6.74 -30.85 -4.34
C ILE A 56 6.04 -31.79 -3.35
N SER A 57 5.64 -31.27 -2.19
CA SER A 57 4.90 -32.08 -1.21
C SER A 57 3.53 -32.49 -1.79
N GLU A 58 2.96 -33.61 -1.33
CA GLU A 58 1.61 -34.01 -1.75
C GLU A 58 0.57 -32.93 -1.41
N THR A 59 0.77 -32.23 -0.30
CA THR A 59 -0.06 -31.10 0.13
C THR A 59 0.03 -29.92 -0.85
N ASP A 60 1.24 -29.49 -1.23
CA ASP A 60 1.44 -28.40 -2.18
C ASP A 60 0.88 -28.78 -3.56
N ALA A 61 1.05 -30.03 -4.00
CA ALA A 61 0.48 -30.53 -5.25
C ALA A 61 -1.06 -30.47 -5.23
N ALA A 62 -1.69 -30.90 -4.13
CA ALA A 62 -3.14 -30.82 -3.96
C ALA A 62 -3.65 -29.37 -3.94
N ILE A 63 -2.95 -28.45 -3.27
CA ILE A 63 -3.31 -27.03 -3.26
C ILE A 63 -3.15 -26.41 -4.65
N SER A 64 -2.13 -26.84 -5.40
CA SER A 64 -1.92 -26.41 -6.79
C SER A 64 -3.03 -26.88 -7.72
N GLU A 65 -3.52 -28.10 -7.54
CA GLU A 65 -4.67 -28.63 -8.29
C GLU A 65 -5.95 -27.85 -7.96
N LEU A 66 -6.23 -27.61 -6.66
CA LEU A 66 -7.37 -26.80 -6.22
C LEU A 66 -7.33 -25.37 -6.79
N SER A 67 -6.15 -24.75 -6.80
CA SER A 67 -5.96 -23.39 -7.32
C SER A 67 -6.17 -23.33 -8.83
N SER A 68 -5.73 -24.36 -9.55
CA SER A 68 -5.92 -24.48 -11.00
C SER A 68 -7.40 -24.66 -11.34
N HIS A 69 -8.09 -25.54 -10.62
CA HIS A 69 -9.52 -25.78 -10.82
C HIS A 69 -10.37 -24.54 -10.54
N LEU A 70 -10.10 -23.83 -9.43
CA LEU A 70 -10.78 -22.56 -9.15
C LEU A 70 -10.49 -21.53 -10.23
N SER A 71 -9.25 -21.45 -10.72
CA SER A 71 -8.88 -20.51 -11.79
C SER A 71 -9.63 -20.77 -13.08
N GLU A 72 -9.78 -22.03 -13.49
CA GLU A 72 -10.55 -22.43 -14.67
C GLU A 72 -12.04 -22.11 -14.52
N ASP A 73 -12.61 -22.42 -13.37
CA ASP A 73 -14.02 -22.12 -13.06
C ASP A 73 -14.28 -20.61 -13.12
N LEU A 74 -13.46 -19.80 -12.45
CA LEU A 74 -13.62 -18.35 -12.43
C LEU A 74 -13.45 -17.73 -13.83
N ARG A 75 -12.45 -18.15 -14.61
CA ARG A 75 -12.25 -17.67 -16.00
C ARG A 75 -13.44 -18.02 -16.89
N SER A 76 -13.93 -19.26 -16.78
CA SER A 76 -15.11 -19.72 -17.53
C SER A 76 -16.37 -18.92 -17.19
N LYS A 77 -16.56 -18.60 -15.90
CA LYS A 77 -17.71 -17.83 -15.42
C LYS A 77 -17.62 -16.34 -15.76
N LEU A 78 -16.45 -15.73 -15.65
CA LEU A 78 -16.21 -14.34 -16.07
C LEU A 78 -16.46 -14.15 -17.57
N GLY A 79 -16.05 -15.11 -18.41
CA GLY A 79 -16.39 -15.11 -19.84
C GLY A 79 -17.90 -15.16 -20.13
N ARG A 80 -18.72 -15.59 -19.15
CA ARG A 80 -20.19 -15.65 -19.21
C ARG A 80 -20.85 -14.68 -18.22
N ALA A 81 -20.29 -13.48 -18.09
CA ALA A 81 -20.61 -12.46 -17.08
C ALA A 81 -22.12 -12.25 -16.80
N LYS A 82 -23.00 -12.34 -17.80
CA LYS A 82 -24.45 -12.14 -17.63
C LYS A 82 -25.14 -13.13 -16.68
N SER A 83 -24.52 -14.29 -16.43
CA SER A 83 -25.08 -15.35 -15.57
C SER A 83 -24.37 -15.51 -14.24
N PHE A 84 -23.16 -14.97 -14.10
CA PHE A 84 -22.33 -15.19 -12.93
C PHE A 84 -22.79 -14.29 -11.78
N ARG A 85 -23.21 -14.90 -10.66
CA ARG A 85 -23.78 -14.17 -9.52
C ARG A 85 -22.83 -14.19 -8.32
N LYS A 86 -22.92 -13.15 -7.49
CA LYS A 86 -22.18 -13.01 -6.22
C LYS A 86 -22.23 -14.26 -5.33
N GLY A 87 -23.40 -14.89 -5.19
CA GLY A 87 -23.56 -16.09 -4.36
C GLY A 87 -22.83 -17.32 -4.91
N GLU A 88 -22.75 -17.46 -6.23
CA GLU A 88 -22.02 -18.53 -6.92
C GLU A 88 -20.52 -18.34 -6.77
N PHE A 89 -20.01 -17.13 -7.01
CA PHE A 89 -18.62 -16.76 -6.76
C PHE A 89 -18.18 -17.06 -5.33
N LEU A 90 -18.97 -16.60 -4.34
CA LEU A 90 -18.67 -16.86 -2.94
C LEU A 90 -18.72 -18.35 -2.60
N GLY A 91 -19.62 -19.12 -3.24
CA GLY A 91 -19.66 -20.58 -3.11
C GLY A 91 -18.38 -21.26 -3.58
N LEU A 92 -17.88 -20.90 -4.76
CA LEU A 92 -16.63 -21.41 -5.32
C LEU A 92 -15.43 -21.06 -4.44
N LEU A 93 -15.30 -19.78 -4.07
CA LEU A 93 -14.21 -19.30 -3.23
C LEU A 93 -14.22 -19.94 -1.84
N ASN A 94 -15.37 -20.03 -1.19
CA ASN A 94 -15.49 -20.63 0.13
C ASN A 94 -15.20 -22.13 0.10
N SER A 95 -15.62 -22.84 -0.96
CA SER A 95 -15.29 -24.25 -1.15
C SER A 95 -13.79 -24.47 -1.31
N PHE A 96 -13.12 -23.63 -2.10
CA PHE A 96 -11.65 -23.66 -2.23
C PHE A 96 -10.96 -23.43 -0.88
N LEU A 97 -11.33 -22.37 -0.16
CA LEU A 97 -10.74 -22.05 1.14
C LEU A 97 -10.95 -23.17 2.16
N LEU A 98 -12.13 -23.78 2.20
CA LEU A 98 -12.43 -24.90 3.10
C LEU A 98 -11.55 -26.11 2.78
N GLN A 99 -11.43 -26.48 1.50
CA GLN A 99 -10.59 -27.60 1.08
C GLN A 99 -9.10 -27.35 1.37
N CYS A 100 -8.61 -26.12 1.17
CA CYS A 100 -7.27 -25.75 1.57
C CYS A 100 -7.06 -25.91 3.09
N ALA A 101 -7.99 -25.40 3.90
CA ALA A 101 -7.96 -25.54 5.36
C ALA A 101 -7.88 -27.00 5.80
N GLU A 102 -8.70 -27.89 5.21
CA GLU A 102 -8.68 -29.33 5.48
C GLU A 102 -7.33 -29.97 5.16
N LYS A 103 -6.71 -29.60 4.02
CA LYS A 103 -5.41 -30.14 3.60
C LYS A 103 -4.26 -29.78 4.54
N ILE A 104 -4.32 -28.61 5.18
CA ILE A 104 -3.27 -28.15 6.10
C ILE A 104 -3.66 -28.22 7.57
N GLY A 105 -4.81 -28.83 7.89
CA GLY A 105 -5.29 -29.02 9.26
C GLY A 105 -5.63 -27.73 10.01
N LEU A 106 -5.99 -26.65 9.30
CA LEU A 106 -6.39 -25.38 9.91
C LEU A 106 -7.92 -25.23 9.97
N SER A 107 -8.41 -24.55 11.00
CA SER A 107 -9.82 -24.17 11.12
C SER A 107 -10.04 -22.69 10.81
N ILE A 108 -10.96 -22.40 9.90
CA ILE A 108 -11.32 -21.03 9.50
C ILE A 108 -12.21 -20.35 10.57
N GLY A 109 -12.86 -21.11 11.45
CA GLY A 109 -13.77 -20.62 12.49
C GLY A 109 -15.26 -20.80 12.11
N SER A 110 -16.13 -20.92 13.11
CA SER A 110 -17.52 -21.42 12.97
C SER A 110 -18.60 -20.39 12.65
N ASP A 111 -18.29 -19.09 12.54
CA ASP A 111 -19.34 -18.05 12.52
C ASP A 111 -19.87 -17.69 11.12
N ALA A 112 -19.80 -18.63 10.17
CA ALA A 112 -20.33 -18.46 8.83
C ALA A 112 -21.56 -19.33 8.59
N ALA A 113 -22.72 -18.81 8.92
CA ALA A 113 -23.96 -19.29 8.34
C ALA A 113 -23.92 -19.03 6.81
N GLY A 114 -23.67 -20.09 6.04
CA GLY A 114 -23.89 -20.17 4.59
C GLY A 114 -22.62 -20.23 3.72
N ALA A 115 -22.59 -21.19 2.79
CA ALA A 115 -21.55 -21.36 1.77
C ALA A 115 -21.37 -20.12 0.86
N SER A 116 -22.30 -19.16 0.87
CA SER A 116 -22.22 -17.89 0.13
C SER A 116 -21.91 -16.69 1.02
N SER A 117 -21.33 -16.89 2.22
CA SER A 117 -21.02 -15.81 3.15
C SER A 117 -19.70 -15.12 2.80
N SER A 118 -19.73 -13.79 2.62
CA SER A 118 -18.51 -12.98 2.47
C SER A 118 -17.67 -12.92 3.74
N ARG A 119 -18.30 -13.14 4.92
CA ARG A 119 -17.58 -13.20 6.20
C ARG A 119 -16.67 -14.43 6.28
N PHE A 120 -17.12 -15.57 5.74
CA PHE A 120 -16.29 -16.77 5.63
C PHE A 120 -15.10 -16.54 4.70
N ALA A 121 -15.37 -16.03 3.49
CA ALA A 121 -14.33 -15.72 2.51
C ALA A 121 -13.24 -14.84 3.12
N ARG A 122 -13.64 -13.77 3.84
CA ARG A 122 -12.71 -12.90 4.54
C ARG A 122 -11.85 -13.65 5.56
N ALA A 123 -12.48 -14.36 6.49
CA ALA A 123 -11.74 -15.10 7.53
C ALA A 123 -10.82 -16.17 6.93
N GLY A 124 -11.25 -16.79 5.83
CA GLY A 124 -10.46 -17.76 5.08
C GLY A 124 -9.24 -17.11 4.43
N ILE A 125 -9.38 -15.98 3.75
CA ILE A 125 -8.26 -15.25 3.14
C ILE A 125 -7.30 -14.72 4.21
N GLU A 126 -7.78 -14.20 5.34
CA GLU A 126 -6.92 -13.76 6.44
C GLU A 126 -6.03 -14.88 6.99
N LYS A 127 -6.52 -16.13 6.99
CA LYS A 127 -5.80 -17.29 7.52
C LYS A 127 -5.00 -18.04 6.46
N LEU A 128 -5.51 -18.12 5.23
CA LEU A 128 -5.02 -18.98 4.15
C LEU A 128 -4.50 -18.20 2.96
N GLY A 129 -4.49 -16.86 3.01
CA GLY A 129 -4.08 -15.99 1.91
C GLY A 129 -2.67 -16.30 1.40
N PHE A 130 -1.78 -16.78 2.28
CA PHE A 130 -0.43 -17.22 1.92
C PHE A 130 -0.39 -18.40 0.92
N LEU A 131 -1.48 -19.15 0.78
CA LEU A 131 -1.63 -20.23 -0.21
C LEU A 131 -2.12 -19.73 -1.57
N ILE A 132 -2.63 -18.50 -1.64
CA ILE A 132 -3.21 -17.91 -2.85
C ILE A 132 -2.09 -17.22 -3.63
N GLY A 133 -1.66 -17.82 -4.73
CA GLY A 133 -0.71 -17.17 -5.64
C GLY A 133 -1.29 -15.92 -6.32
N TRP A 134 -0.40 -15.03 -6.78
CA TRP A 134 -0.77 -13.74 -7.36
C TRP A 134 -1.72 -13.84 -8.56
N GLU A 135 -1.59 -14.88 -9.39
CA GLU A 135 -2.47 -15.10 -10.56
C GLU A 135 -3.92 -15.36 -10.11
N LEU A 136 -4.09 -16.25 -9.13
CA LEU A 136 -5.40 -16.57 -8.58
C LEU A 136 -5.96 -15.38 -7.79
N ALA A 137 -5.13 -14.69 -6.99
CA ALA A 137 -5.54 -13.51 -6.25
C ALA A 137 -6.05 -12.40 -7.19
N SER A 138 -5.39 -12.19 -8.33
CA SER A 138 -5.82 -11.23 -9.35
C SER A 138 -7.19 -11.58 -9.92
N LEU A 139 -7.43 -12.87 -10.20
CA LEU A 139 -8.71 -13.34 -10.71
C LEU A 139 -9.84 -13.24 -9.67
N ILE A 140 -9.54 -13.51 -8.39
CA ILE A 140 -10.48 -13.30 -7.29
C ILE A 140 -10.80 -11.81 -7.15
N ALA A 141 -9.79 -10.93 -7.25
CA ALA A 141 -9.98 -9.48 -7.21
C ALA A 141 -10.84 -8.98 -8.38
N GLU A 142 -10.65 -9.54 -9.58
CA GLU A 142 -11.51 -9.29 -10.75
C GLU A 142 -12.96 -9.63 -10.49
N CYS A 143 -13.21 -10.85 -10.03
CA CYS A 143 -14.55 -11.28 -9.67
C CYS A 143 -15.15 -10.38 -8.57
N CYS A 144 -14.36 -9.97 -7.58
CA CYS A 144 -14.84 -9.08 -6.52
C CYS A 144 -15.22 -7.70 -7.07
N SER A 145 -14.46 -7.17 -8.01
CA SER A 145 -14.72 -5.88 -8.64
C SER A 145 -16.00 -5.94 -9.50
N VAL A 146 -16.10 -6.93 -10.40
CA VAL A 146 -17.25 -7.11 -11.30
C VAL A 146 -18.54 -7.44 -10.54
N LEU A 147 -18.46 -8.24 -9.48
CA LEU A 147 -19.62 -8.69 -8.70
C LEU A 147 -19.88 -7.86 -7.44
N GLU A 148 -19.15 -6.75 -7.26
CA GLU A 148 -19.28 -5.83 -6.13
C GLU A 148 -19.20 -6.55 -4.76
N VAL A 149 -18.16 -7.36 -4.60
CA VAL A 149 -17.82 -8.11 -3.37
C VAL A 149 -16.71 -7.38 -2.62
N TRP A 150 -16.95 -6.11 -2.32
CA TRP A 150 -15.99 -5.16 -1.76
C TRP A 150 -15.29 -5.65 -0.49
N LYS A 151 -16.00 -6.32 0.41
CA LYS A 151 -15.44 -6.82 1.67
C LYS A 151 -14.42 -7.96 1.51
N VAL A 152 -14.48 -8.69 0.40
CA VAL A 152 -13.47 -9.71 0.07
C VAL A 152 -12.27 -9.03 -0.56
N LEU A 153 -12.50 -8.07 -1.46
CA LEU A 153 -11.44 -7.26 -2.07
C LEU A 153 -10.63 -6.46 -1.03
N GLU A 154 -11.30 -5.86 -0.05
CA GLU A 154 -10.68 -5.17 1.09
C GLU A 154 -9.59 -6.03 1.75
N VAL A 155 -9.87 -7.31 1.93
CA VAL A 155 -8.99 -8.25 2.62
C VAL A 155 -7.85 -8.71 1.71
N LEU A 156 -8.11 -8.89 0.41
CA LEU A 156 -7.04 -9.15 -0.56
C LEU A 156 -6.01 -8.01 -0.59
N LEU A 157 -6.48 -6.76 -0.54
CA LEU A 157 -5.62 -5.57 -0.50
C LEU A 157 -4.84 -5.50 0.82
N LEU A 158 -5.51 -5.67 1.96
CA LEU A 158 -4.87 -5.64 3.29
C LEU A 158 -3.80 -6.73 3.45
N GLN A 159 -3.98 -7.88 2.81
CA GLN A 159 -3.01 -8.99 2.82
C GLN A 159 -1.91 -8.85 1.74
N GLY A 160 -1.95 -7.79 0.92
CA GLY A 160 -0.96 -7.56 -0.14
C GLY A 160 -0.97 -8.63 -1.24
N LEU A 161 -2.12 -9.28 -1.47
CA LEU A 161 -2.24 -10.40 -2.42
C LEU A 161 -2.47 -9.94 -3.86
N VAL A 162 -2.91 -8.70 -4.06
CA VAL A 162 -3.15 -8.13 -5.40
C VAL A 162 -1.83 -7.60 -5.96
N GLY A 163 -1.30 -8.27 -6.99
CA GLY A 163 -0.04 -7.89 -7.66
C GLY A 163 -0.23 -6.90 -8.83
N HIS A 164 0.88 -6.40 -9.37
CA HIS A 164 0.94 -5.32 -10.36
C HIS A 164 0.16 -5.55 -11.66
N ALA A 165 0.07 -6.80 -12.16
CA ALA A 165 -0.47 -7.08 -13.50
C ALA A 165 -1.99 -6.85 -13.65
N TYR A 166 -2.72 -6.65 -12.55
CA TYR A 166 -4.20 -6.58 -12.53
C TYR A 166 -4.75 -5.20 -12.15
N VAL A 167 -3.88 -4.22 -11.88
CA VAL A 167 -4.29 -2.99 -11.18
C VAL A 167 -5.09 -2.03 -12.08
N ALA A 168 -4.97 -2.12 -13.40
CA ALA A 168 -5.55 -1.12 -14.31
C ALA A 168 -7.08 -1.20 -14.31
N ASN A 169 -7.60 -2.40 -14.58
CA ASN A 169 -9.05 -2.66 -14.55
C ASN A 169 -9.61 -2.49 -13.14
N LEU A 170 -8.83 -2.80 -12.11
CA LEU A 170 -9.27 -2.64 -10.72
C LEU A 170 -9.45 -1.15 -10.38
N THR A 171 -8.46 -0.31 -10.72
CA THR A 171 -8.49 1.13 -10.42
C THR A 171 -9.67 1.81 -11.09
N GLU A 172 -9.88 1.54 -12.38
CA GLU A 172 -11.01 2.09 -13.15
C GLU A 172 -12.35 1.72 -12.52
N ASN A 173 -12.57 0.43 -12.23
CA ASN A 173 -13.81 -0.02 -11.60
C ASN A 173 -14.04 0.60 -10.21
N LEU A 174 -12.98 0.79 -9.41
CA LEU A 174 -13.11 1.41 -8.08
C LEU A 174 -13.46 2.90 -8.18
N LEU A 175 -12.90 3.59 -9.18
CA LEU A 175 -13.22 5.00 -9.47
C LEU A 175 -14.67 5.14 -9.93
N GLU A 176 -15.10 4.35 -10.91
CA GLU A 176 -16.48 4.38 -11.44
C GLU A 176 -17.53 4.09 -10.35
N LYS A 177 -17.18 3.26 -9.37
CA LYS A 177 -18.06 2.88 -8.26
C LYS A 177 -17.86 3.72 -7.00
N ASN A 178 -17.08 4.80 -7.07
CA ASN A 178 -16.76 5.71 -5.97
C ASN A 178 -16.29 4.98 -4.68
N GLN A 179 -15.56 3.87 -4.84
CA GLN A 179 -15.08 3.04 -3.73
C GLN A 179 -13.82 3.63 -3.09
N THR A 180 -13.96 4.82 -2.51
CA THR A 180 -12.85 5.62 -1.95
C THR A 180 -12.02 4.86 -0.90
N GLU A 181 -12.67 4.09 -0.01
CA GLU A 181 -11.98 3.30 1.01
C GLU A 181 -11.04 2.25 0.39
N LEU A 182 -11.51 1.58 -0.66
CA LEU A 182 -10.71 0.59 -1.38
C LEU A 182 -9.61 1.23 -2.22
N LEU A 183 -9.83 2.42 -2.79
CA LEU A 183 -8.79 3.19 -3.47
C LEU A 183 -7.65 3.56 -2.51
N CYS A 184 -7.97 4.05 -1.31
CA CYS A 184 -6.96 4.34 -0.29
C CYS A 184 -6.16 3.07 0.10
N LEU A 185 -6.82 1.92 0.24
CA LEU A 185 -6.14 0.65 0.51
C LEU A 185 -5.29 0.17 -0.67
N LEU A 186 -5.77 0.34 -1.90
CA LEU A 186 -5.02 0.01 -3.11
C LEU A 186 -3.71 0.77 -3.13
N ILE A 187 -3.75 2.09 -2.96
CA ILE A 187 -2.55 2.94 -2.95
C ILE A 187 -1.61 2.59 -1.80
N LYS A 188 -2.16 2.27 -0.62
CA LYS A 188 -1.37 1.92 0.56
C LYS A 188 -0.60 0.60 0.37
N HIS A 189 -1.25 -0.40 -0.21
CA HIS A 189 -0.76 -1.78 -0.18
C HIS A 189 -0.21 -2.29 -1.51
N VAL A 190 -0.52 -1.62 -2.63
CA VAL A 190 -0.02 -1.97 -3.95
C VAL A 190 1.06 -0.96 -4.36
N PRO A 191 2.34 -1.34 -4.31
CA PRO A 191 3.42 -0.48 -4.76
C PRO A 191 3.42 -0.35 -6.29
N ASP A 192 4.13 0.64 -6.81
CA ASP A 192 4.42 0.85 -8.23
C ASP A 192 3.18 0.84 -9.14
N LEU A 193 2.16 1.61 -8.75
CA LEU A 193 1.02 1.88 -9.62
C LEU A 193 1.49 2.46 -10.95
N HIS A 194 0.88 2.04 -12.06
CA HIS A 194 1.17 2.61 -13.37
C HIS A 194 0.80 4.09 -13.40
N SER A 195 1.52 4.89 -14.20
CA SER A 195 1.28 6.33 -14.28
C SER A 195 -0.17 6.69 -14.63
N SER A 196 -0.86 5.91 -15.45
CA SER A 196 -2.28 6.15 -15.77
C SER A 196 -3.22 5.90 -14.58
N GLU A 197 -2.94 4.87 -13.78
CA GLU A 197 -3.71 4.52 -12.59
C GLU A 197 -3.51 5.58 -11.51
N LEU A 198 -2.26 5.90 -11.21
CA LEU A 198 -1.91 6.92 -10.22
C LEU A 198 -2.43 8.31 -10.62
N LEU A 199 -2.38 8.66 -11.91
CA LEU A 199 -2.99 9.90 -12.42
C LEU A 199 -4.49 9.94 -12.17
N SER A 200 -5.20 8.86 -12.49
CA SER A 200 -6.67 8.81 -12.34
C SER A 200 -7.08 8.93 -10.87
N VAL A 201 -6.34 8.26 -9.97
CA VAL A 201 -6.51 8.36 -8.52
C VAL A 201 -6.22 9.78 -8.01
N LEU A 202 -5.10 10.38 -8.45
CA LEU A 202 -4.70 11.71 -8.00
C LEU A 202 -5.73 12.76 -8.43
N LYS A 203 -6.22 12.69 -9.66
CA LYS A 203 -7.31 13.55 -10.16
C LYS A 203 -8.60 13.35 -9.38
N TYR A 204 -8.97 12.10 -9.09
CA TYR A 204 -10.15 11.80 -8.28
C TYR A 204 -10.08 12.45 -6.89
N PHE A 205 -8.90 12.48 -6.26
CA PHE A 205 -8.72 13.17 -4.98
C PHE A 205 -8.61 14.70 -5.11
N LEU A 206 -7.94 15.23 -6.13
CA LEU A 206 -7.76 16.68 -6.29
C LEU A 206 -9.04 17.39 -6.78
N SER A 207 -9.89 16.67 -7.52
CA SER A 207 -11.09 17.20 -8.16
C SER A 207 -12.34 16.38 -7.76
N PRO A 208 -12.72 16.36 -6.47
CA PRO A 208 -13.84 15.54 -6.00
C PRO A 208 -15.17 16.01 -6.58
N THR A 209 -15.99 15.05 -7.00
CA THR A 209 -17.41 15.23 -7.33
C THR A 209 -18.27 15.05 -6.07
N ASP A 210 -19.53 15.52 -6.11
CA ASP A 210 -20.50 15.32 -5.01
C ASP A 210 -20.66 13.84 -4.64
N GLU A 211 -20.63 12.94 -5.63
CA GLU A 211 -20.74 11.49 -5.42
C GLU A 211 -19.51 10.90 -4.71
N SER A 212 -18.30 11.32 -5.13
CA SER A 212 -17.05 10.87 -4.53
C SER A 212 -16.84 11.40 -3.11
N TYR A 213 -17.37 12.59 -2.81
CA TYR A 213 -17.13 13.29 -1.55
C TYR A 213 -17.67 12.53 -0.33
N GLY A 214 -18.77 11.79 -0.48
CA GLY A 214 -19.33 10.95 0.58
C GLY A 214 -18.34 9.87 1.07
N GLY A 215 -17.64 9.21 0.15
CA GLY A 215 -16.61 8.22 0.50
C GLY A 215 -15.38 8.86 1.17
N MET A 216 -15.00 10.06 0.73
CA MET A 216 -13.89 10.80 1.34
C MET A 216 -14.21 11.26 2.77
N GLN A 217 -15.48 11.60 3.06
CA GLN A 217 -15.91 11.91 4.42
C GLN A 217 -15.78 10.71 5.36
N LEU A 218 -16.07 9.49 4.89
CA LEU A 218 -15.88 8.27 5.68
C LEU A 218 -14.40 8.07 6.05
N ILE A 219 -13.49 8.28 5.09
CA ILE A 219 -12.05 8.27 5.36
C ILE A 219 -11.68 9.32 6.41
N ARG A 220 -12.17 10.54 6.29
CA ARG A 220 -11.94 11.59 7.28
C ARG A 220 -12.43 11.20 8.68
N GLU A 221 -13.62 10.64 8.80
CA GLU A 221 -14.13 10.16 10.08
C GLU A 221 -13.33 8.97 10.64
N GLN A 222 -12.81 8.08 9.78
CA GLN A 222 -11.89 7.03 10.22
C GLN A 222 -10.62 7.63 10.85
N TRP A 223 -9.99 8.60 10.20
CA TRP A 223 -8.80 9.28 10.72
C TRP A 223 -9.08 9.98 12.05
N LYS A 224 -10.22 10.66 12.16
CA LYS A 224 -10.68 11.28 13.41
C LYS A 224 -10.87 10.25 14.52
N ASN A 225 -11.49 9.11 14.24
CA ASN A 225 -11.72 8.05 15.21
C ASN A 225 -10.39 7.46 15.71
N GLU A 226 -9.42 7.25 14.82
CA GLU A 226 -8.09 6.78 15.22
C GLU A 226 -7.31 7.84 16.03
N ALA A 227 -7.44 9.13 15.70
CA ALA A 227 -6.86 10.21 16.49
C ALA A 227 -7.44 10.26 17.92
N LEU A 228 -8.76 10.14 18.06
CA LEU A 228 -9.44 10.08 19.36
C LEU A 228 -9.00 8.85 20.16
N LEU A 229 -8.90 7.69 19.51
CA LEU A 229 -8.40 6.46 20.14
C LEU A 229 -6.94 6.61 20.61
N ALA A 230 -6.10 7.30 19.85
CA ALA A 230 -4.73 7.59 20.25
C ALA A 230 -4.67 8.47 21.51
N ILE A 231 -5.52 9.51 21.59
CA ILE A 231 -5.64 10.39 22.78
C ILE A 231 -6.12 9.59 24.00
N GLU A 232 -7.11 8.72 23.82
CA GLU A 232 -7.60 7.85 24.89
C GLU A 232 -6.46 6.96 25.42
N LYS A 233 -5.72 6.31 24.52
CA LYS A 233 -4.58 5.45 24.91
C LYS A 233 -3.44 6.23 25.56
N ALA A 234 -3.22 7.49 25.15
CA ALA A 234 -2.22 8.37 25.72
C ALA A 234 -2.56 8.87 27.15
N THR A 235 -3.86 8.93 27.48
CA THR A 235 -4.35 9.39 28.79
C THR A 235 -4.56 8.25 29.79
N GLN A 236 -4.76 7.02 29.31
CA GLN A 236 -4.89 5.84 30.16
C GLN A 236 -3.53 5.40 30.74
N ALA A 237 -3.34 5.61 32.05
CA ALA A 237 -2.16 5.24 32.82
C ALA A 237 -1.95 3.71 32.99
N VAL A 238 -2.84 2.89 32.44
CA VAL A 238 -2.78 1.41 32.52
C VAL A 238 -1.70 0.84 31.59
N HIS A 239 -1.34 1.58 30.55
CA HIS A 239 -0.34 1.16 29.57
C HIS A 239 1.06 1.55 30.06
N GLY A 240 2.04 0.64 29.93
CA GLY A 240 3.42 0.93 30.36
C GLY A 240 4.01 2.17 29.65
N LYS A 241 5.01 2.81 30.27
CA LYS A 241 5.60 4.11 29.84
C LYS A 241 5.91 4.21 28.33
N LYS A 242 6.38 3.13 27.71
CA LYS A 242 6.68 3.07 26.27
C LYS A 242 5.42 3.19 25.41
N VAL A 243 4.36 2.46 25.78
CA VAL A 243 3.07 2.45 25.06
C VAL A 243 2.39 3.81 25.20
N THR A 244 2.41 4.40 26.40
CA THR A 244 1.89 5.77 26.61
C THR A 244 2.67 6.81 25.80
N LYS A 245 4.01 6.73 25.71
CA LYS A 245 4.81 7.64 24.88
C LYS A 245 4.44 7.50 23.41
N LEU A 246 4.37 6.27 22.91
CA LEU A 246 3.99 6.00 21.52
C LEU A 246 2.57 6.50 21.21
N ALA A 247 1.62 6.33 22.13
CA ALA A 247 0.26 6.84 21.96
C ALA A 247 0.22 8.38 21.93
N ARG A 248 1.06 9.07 22.72
CA ARG A 248 1.21 10.53 22.65
C ARG A 248 1.76 10.98 21.31
N GLU A 249 2.85 10.37 20.85
CA GLU A 249 3.45 10.65 19.53
C GLU A 249 2.43 10.42 18.41
N ALA A 250 1.73 9.28 18.42
CA ALA A 250 0.67 8.98 17.46
C ALA A 250 -0.49 9.97 17.54
N SER A 251 -0.90 10.41 18.73
CA SER A 251 -2.00 11.38 18.88
C SER A 251 -1.65 12.73 18.24
N ILE A 252 -0.44 13.26 18.46
CA ILE A 252 0.03 14.50 17.83
C ILE A 252 0.06 14.33 16.31
N LEU A 253 0.64 13.23 15.82
CA LEU A 253 0.78 12.95 14.40
C LEU A 253 -0.59 12.86 13.70
N LEU A 254 -1.54 12.12 14.27
CA LEU A 254 -2.88 11.95 13.69
C LEU A 254 -3.71 13.22 13.76
N MET A 255 -3.59 14.02 14.83
CA MET A 255 -4.22 15.33 14.90
C MET A 255 -3.65 16.28 13.84
N MET A 256 -2.32 16.31 13.66
CA MET A 256 -1.69 17.11 12.60
C MET A 256 -2.21 16.73 11.21
N ALA A 257 -2.38 15.44 10.95
CA ALA A 257 -2.86 14.93 9.68
C ALA A 257 -4.38 15.10 9.45
N HIS A 258 -5.15 15.29 10.51
CA HIS A 258 -6.60 15.50 10.41
C HIS A 258 -6.94 17.00 10.34
N ASP A 259 -6.29 17.83 11.14
CA ASP A 259 -6.66 19.24 11.31
C ASP A 259 -6.25 20.10 10.12
N ASP A 260 -7.15 20.98 9.68
CA ASP A 260 -7.02 21.89 8.52
C ASP A 260 -6.98 21.20 7.14
N PHE A 261 -7.10 19.87 7.10
CA PHE A 261 -7.26 19.10 5.87
C PHE A 261 -8.74 18.83 5.57
N SER A 262 -9.11 19.05 4.32
CA SER A 262 -10.39 18.63 3.76
C SER A 262 -10.45 17.11 3.61
N SER A 263 -11.66 16.57 3.40
CA SER A 263 -11.85 15.12 3.21
C SER A 263 -11.05 14.56 2.02
N SER A 264 -10.97 15.30 0.92
CA SER A 264 -10.18 14.93 -0.25
C SER A 264 -8.68 14.98 0.02
N GLU A 265 -8.20 16.00 0.71
CA GLU A 265 -6.80 16.10 1.10
C GLU A 265 -6.38 14.98 2.06
N ILE A 266 -7.30 14.48 2.90
CA ILE A 266 -7.00 13.32 3.75
C ILE A 266 -6.75 12.07 2.91
N CYS A 267 -7.42 11.91 1.78
CA CYS A 267 -7.13 10.82 0.84
C CYS A 267 -5.73 10.96 0.20
N LEU A 268 -5.23 12.18 -0.02
CA LEU A 268 -3.88 12.41 -0.53
C LEU A 268 -2.79 11.89 0.43
N HIS A 269 -3.06 11.79 1.74
CA HIS A 269 -2.12 11.16 2.69
C HIS A 269 -1.74 9.75 2.24
N TYR A 270 -2.68 8.96 1.71
CA TYR A 270 -2.39 7.61 1.24
C TYR A 270 -1.43 7.60 0.06
N VAL A 271 -1.50 8.61 -0.83
CA VAL A 271 -0.57 8.74 -1.96
C VAL A 271 0.82 9.07 -1.44
N PHE A 272 0.97 10.19 -0.72
CA PHE A 272 2.29 10.71 -0.31
C PHE A 272 2.90 10.01 0.90
N GLY A 273 2.11 9.21 1.63
CA GLY A 273 2.56 8.30 2.68
C GLY A 273 2.87 6.88 2.20
N SER A 274 2.66 6.58 0.91
CA SER A 274 3.01 5.28 0.32
C SER A 274 4.25 5.40 -0.58
N SER A 275 4.77 4.25 -1.02
CA SER A 275 5.86 4.21 -2.02
C SER A 275 5.45 4.76 -3.38
N ASN A 276 4.15 4.92 -3.66
CA ASN A 276 3.64 5.55 -4.88
C ASN A 276 3.85 7.07 -4.90
N GLY A 277 4.14 7.67 -3.74
CA GLY A 277 4.41 9.10 -3.58
C GLY A 277 5.85 9.52 -3.94
N GLU A 278 6.61 8.68 -4.61
CA GLU A 278 8.03 8.90 -4.91
C GLU A 278 8.40 8.58 -6.36
N GLY A 279 9.51 9.16 -6.82
CA GLY A 279 10.19 8.74 -8.05
C GLY A 279 9.61 9.29 -9.37
N ILE A 280 10.06 8.68 -10.46
CA ILE A 280 9.84 9.14 -11.85
C ILE A 280 8.36 9.02 -12.25
N ILE A 281 7.66 8.00 -11.74
CA ILE A 281 6.24 7.80 -12.02
C ILE A 281 5.44 9.00 -11.50
N LEU A 282 5.72 9.47 -10.28
CA LEU A 282 5.03 10.62 -9.71
C LEU A 282 5.29 11.91 -10.53
N SER A 283 6.53 12.18 -10.97
CA SER A 283 6.82 13.35 -11.82
C SER A 283 6.03 13.32 -13.13
N SER A 284 6.00 12.16 -13.81
CA SER A 284 5.20 11.95 -15.02
C SER A 284 3.68 12.11 -14.81
N VAL A 285 3.19 11.81 -13.61
CA VAL A 285 1.79 12.01 -13.24
C VAL A 285 1.51 13.49 -12.97
N ILE A 286 2.36 14.13 -12.18
CA ILE A 286 2.23 15.55 -11.82
C ILE A 286 2.24 16.43 -13.07
N SER A 287 3.10 16.17 -14.05
CA SER A 287 3.16 16.96 -15.30
C SER A 287 1.86 16.93 -16.13
N LYS A 288 0.95 15.99 -15.85
CA LYS A 288 -0.35 15.84 -16.53
C LYS A 288 -1.52 16.43 -15.75
N LEU A 289 -1.27 17.01 -14.59
CA LEU A 289 -2.27 17.75 -13.82
C LEU A 289 -2.55 19.11 -14.46
N ASP A 290 -3.79 19.56 -14.36
CA ASP A 290 -4.18 20.91 -14.77
C ASP A 290 -3.87 21.96 -13.70
N GLY A 291 -4.08 23.24 -14.04
CA GLY A 291 -3.75 24.33 -13.13
C GLY A 291 -4.50 24.32 -11.79
N GLN A 292 -5.77 23.91 -11.76
CA GLN A 292 -6.52 23.86 -10.50
C GLN A 292 -6.06 22.67 -9.64
N GLU A 293 -5.79 21.54 -10.29
CA GLU A 293 -5.25 20.34 -9.64
C GLU A 293 -3.86 20.64 -9.02
N VAL A 294 -2.96 21.28 -9.77
CA VAL A 294 -1.63 21.69 -9.27
C VAL A 294 -1.75 22.70 -8.12
N LEU A 295 -2.66 23.67 -8.22
CA LEU A 295 -2.87 24.65 -7.14
C LEU A 295 -3.37 23.98 -5.85
N GLY A 296 -4.32 23.05 -5.96
CA GLY A 296 -4.79 22.23 -4.85
C GLY A 296 -3.66 21.43 -4.22
N LEU A 297 -2.80 20.84 -5.05
CA LEU A 297 -1.66 20.05 -4.60
C LEU A 297 -0.60 20.89 -3.87
N ILE A 298 -0.26 22.08 -4.39
CA ILE A 298 0.67 23.02 -3.71
C ILE A 298 0.12 23.45 -2.35
N ARG A 299 -1.18 23.76 -2.28
CA ARG A 299 -1.84 24.12 -1.00
C ARG A 299 -1.76 22.98 0.01
N TYR A 300 -1.99 21.75 -0.44
CA TYR A 300 -1.84 20.56 0.38
C TYR A 300 -0.41 20.42 0.95
N PHE A 301 0.62 20.55 0.11
CA PHE A 301 2.01 20.48 0.56
C PHE A 301 2.37 21.63 1.52
N LEU A 302 1.89 22.86 1.24
CA LEU A 302 2.11 24.01 2.11
C LEU A 302 1.52 23.79 3.52
N LYS A 303 0.35 23.17 3.63
CA LYS A 303 -0.23 22.79 4.92
C LYS A 303 0.72 21.84 5.68
N TRP A 304 1.22 20.81 5.00
CA TRP A 304 2.18 19.88 5.60
C TRP A 304 3.49 20.56 6.03
N LEU A 305 4.06 21.42 5.19
CA LEU A 305 5.27 22.18 5.53
C LEU A 305 5.07 23.02 6.81
N ARG A 306 3.93 23.71 6.93
CA ARG A 306 3.58 24.47 8.14
C ARG A 306 3.41 23.59 9.37
N LYS A 307 2.81 22.41 9.22
CA LYS A 307 2.63 21.44 10.31
C LYS A 307 3.99 20.92 10.79
N TYR A 308 4.88 20.51 9.87
CA TYR A 308 6.22 20.05 10.23
C TYR A 308 7.12 21.15 10.80
N TYR A 309 7.01 22.38 10.30
CA TYR A 309 7.69 23.53 10.88
C TYR A 309 7.25 23.77 12.34
N ARG A 310 5.94 23.60 12.63
CA ARG A 310 5.38 23.80 13.98
C ARG A 310 5.65 22.65 14.94
N PHE A 311 5.73 21.42 14.44
CA PHE A 311 5.91 20.20 15.21
C PHE A 311 7.06 19.36 14.63
N PRO A 312 8.32 19.82 14.76
CA PRO A 312 9.48 19.16 14.16
C PRO A 312 9.75 17.76 14.74
N GLU A 313 9.29 17.48 15.96
CA GLU A 313 9.37 16.16 16.59
C GLU A 313 8.39 15.12 16.01
N ALA A 314 7.39 15.56 15.23
CA ALA A 314 6.42 14.65 14.64
C ALA A 314 7.07 13.84 13.52
N SER A 315 6.98 12.52 13.62
CA SER A 315 7.47 11.60 12.59
C SER A 315 6.49 10.44 12.41
N PRO A 316 6.40 9.85 11.19
CA PRO A 316 5.58 8.67 10.96
C PRO A 316 5.91 7.56 11.96
N CYS A 317 4.90 7.06 12.68
CA CYS A 317 5.08 6.08 13.75
C CYS A 317 4.57 4.69 13.34
N SER A 318 5.34 4.00 12.49
CA SER A 318 4.97 2.68 11.94
C SER A 318 4.66 1.62 12.99
N SER A 319 5.29 1.69 14.17
CA SER A 319 5.02 0.76 15.27
C SER A 319 3.64 0.94 15.94
N ALA A 320 2.97 2.08 15.73
CA ALA A 320 1.65 2.36 16.32
C ALA A 320 0.55 1.46 15.74
N GLY A 321 0.66 1.05 14.47
CA GLY A 321 -0.26 0.09 13.88
C GLY A 321 -0.23 -1.25 14.62
N ALA A 322 0.96 -1.82 14.82
CA ALA A 322 1.13 -3.10 15.48
C ALA A 322 0.87 -3.06 17.01
N MET A 323 1.32 -2.01 17.69
CA MET A 323 1.24 -1.93 19.16
C MET A 323 -0.06 -1.31 19.69
N LEU A 324 -0.67 -0.41 18.91
CA LEU A 324 -1.83 0.37 19.34
C LEU A 324 -3.04 0.16 18.41
N GLY A 325 -2.93 -0.61 17.33
CA GLY A 325 -4.03 -0.75 16.36
C GLY A 325 -4.34 0.53 15.59
N LEU A 326 -3.42 1.50 15.57
CA LEU A 326 -3.57 2.79 14.88
C LEU A 326 -2.96 2.68 13.48
N ARG A 327 -3.75 2.18 12.52
CA ARG A 327 -3.29 1.83 11.17
C ARG A 327 -3.07 3.04 10.26
N THR A 328 -3.72 4.17 10.56
CA THR A 328 -3.60 5.41 9.79
C THR A 328 -2.26 6.12 10.00
N CYS A 329 -1.56 5.87 11.11
CA CYS A 329 -0.24 6.46 11.38
C CYS A 329 0.80 6.14 10.31
N GLU A 330 0.72 4.97 9.68
CA GLU A 330 1.60 4.55 8.59
C GLU A 330 1.34 5.30 7.29
N SER A 331 0.15 5.89 7.14
CA SER A 331 -0.26 6.62 5.95
C SER A 331 0.01 8.12 6.07
N VAL A 332 0.59 8.59 7.18
CA VAL A 332 1.00 10.00 7.32
C VAL A 332 2.26 10.23 6.48
N PRO A 333 2.23 11.13 5.48
CA PRO A 333 3.39 11.43 4.65
C PRO A 333 4.55 11.92 5.50
N SER A 334 5.78 11.49 5.23
CA SER A 334 6.96 12.03 5.90
C SER A 334 7.27 13.45 5.41
N PHE A 335 8.00 14.24 6.21
CA PHE A 335 8.50 15.55 5.77
C PHE A 335 9.33 15.44 4.48
N GLU A 336 10.15 14.40 4.36
CA GLU A 336 10.95 14.13 3.16
C GLU A 336 10.08 13.91 1.92
N ASN A 337 9.01 13.11 2.04
CA ASN A 337 8.10 12.82 0.94
C ASN A 337 7.36 14.09 0.49
N ILE A 338 6.95 14.93 1.45
CA ILE A 338 6.31 16.22 1.16
C ILE A 338 7.27 17.16 0.41
N VAL A 339 8.51 17.31 0.88
CA VAL A 339 9.49 18.19 0.23
C VAL A 339 9.85 17.68 -1.18
N LYS A 340 10.07 16.37 -1.33
CA LYS A 340 10.35 15.77 -2.64
C LYS A 340 9.18 15.97 -3.61
N ALA A 341 7.96 15.64 -3.19
CA ALA A 341 6.77 15.77 -4.04
C ALA A 341 6.46 17.23 -4.41
N LEU A 342 6.66 18.17 -3.47
CA LEU A 342 6.58 19.60 -3.77
C LEU A 342 7.65 20.01 -4.80
N GLY A 343 8.89 19.55 -4.65
CA GLY A 343 9.97 19.80 -5.62
C GLY A 343 9.57 19.35 -7.03
N LEU A 344 9.01 18.14 -7.16
CA LEU A 344 8.50 17.64 -8.45
C LEU A 344 7.38 18.53 -9.01
N ALA A 345 6.45 18.99 -8.18
CA ALA A 345 5.39 19.90 -8.62
C ALA A 345 5.93 21.25 -9.12
N LEU A 346 6.98 21.77 -8.48
CA LEU A 346 7.65 23.00 -8.90
C LEU A 346 8.44 22.79 -10.20
N ASP A 347 9.15 21.67 -10.34
CA ASP A 347 9.96 21.37 -11.52
C ASP A 347 9.11 21.14 -12.77
N GLU A 348 8.05 20.33 -12.67
CA GLU A 348 7.19 19.99 -13.81
C GLU A 348 6.33 21.16 -14.29
N HIS A 349 5.97 22.10 -13.40
CA HIS A 349 5.06 23.22 -13.71
C HIS A 349 5.70 24.61 -13.63
N PHE A 350 7.03 24.70 -13.49
CA PHE A 350 7.74 25.96 -13.21
C PHE A 350 7.26 27.16 -14.03
N SER A 351 7.25 27.03 -15.36
CA SER A 351 6.85 28.13 -16.25
C SER A 351 5.40 28.57 -16.02
N TYR A 352 4.49 27.62 -15.79
CA TYR A 352 3.09 27.91 -15.55
C TYR A 352 2.88 28.61 -14.19
N LEU A 353 3.56 28.13 -13.16
CA LEU A 353 3.50 28.66 -11.80
C LEU A 353 4.01 30.11 -11.71
N VAL A 354 5.09 30.44 -12.43
CA VAL A 354 5.67 31.79 -12.45
C VAL A 354 4.78 32.76 -13.23
N LEU A 355 4.17 32.32 -14.32
CA LEU A 355 3.37 33.19 -15.19
C LEU A 355 1.95 33.44 -14.67
N ASN A 356 1.39 32.53 -13.88
CA ASN A 356 0.03 32.65 -13.38
C ASN A 356 0.00 33.25 -11.95
N SER A 357 -0.61 34.42 -11.82
CA SER A 357 -0.71 35.15 -10.54
C SER A 357 -1.45 34.42 -9.44
N ASP A 358 -2.32 33.46 -9.79
CA ASP A 358 -3.12 32.70 -8.83
C ASP A 358 -2.24 31.84 -7.90
N PHE A 359 -1.00 31.55 -8.31
CA PHE A 359 -0.04 30.76 -7.52
C PHE A 359 0.87 31.61 -6.64
N HIS A 360 1.04 32.90 -6.96
CA HIS A 360 2.11 33.72 -6.38
C HIS A 360 2.00 33.87 -4.86
N SER A 361 0.78 33.93 -4.31
CA SER A 361 0.58 33.98 -2.86
C SER A 361 1.00 32.68 -2.17
N GLU A 362 0.65 31.53 -2.75
CA GLU A 362 1.01 30.22 -2.19
C GLU A 362 2.51 29.96 -2.31
N LEU A 363 3.12 30.33 -3.44
CA LEU A 363 4.57 30.21 -3.64
C LEU A 363 5.38 31.07 -2.67
N ARG A 364 4.97 32.33 -2.43
CA ARG A 364 5.59 33.18 -1.41
C ARG A 364 5.46 32.57 -0.02
N ALA A 365 4.29 32.02 0.31
CA ALA A 365 4.09 31.35 1.58
C ALA A 365 4.93 30.07 1.72
N CYS A 366 5.16 29.33 0.64
CA CYS A 366 6.11 28.22 0.62
C CYS A 366 7.54 28.70 0.85
N GLU A 367 7.96 29.75 0.16
CA GLU A 367 9.29 30.35 0.30
C GLU A 367 9.57 30.81 1.73
N ASP A 368 8.61 31.47 2.39
CA ASP A 368 8.76 31.93 3.78
C ASP A 368 9.04 30.76 4.76
N VAL A 369 8.27 29.66 4.63
CA VAL A 369 8.43 28.48 5.48
C VAL A 369 9.72 27.74 5.16
N LEU A 370 10.02 27.53 3.87
CA LEU A 370 11.22 26.82 3.43
C LEU A 370 12.49 27.58 3.78
N SER A 371 12.52 28.90 3.62
CA SER A 371 13.69 29.72 3.98
C SER A 371 14.01 29.61 5.47
N SER A 372 12.98 29.59 6.32
CA SER A 372 13.13 29.38 7.76
C SER A 372 13.70 27.99 8.08
N LEU A 373 13.16 26.94 7.44
CA LEU A 373 13.62 25.56 7.60
C LEU A 373 15.07 25.36 7.10
N VAL A 374 15.43 25.97 5.97
CA VAL A 374 16.79 25.91 5.40
C VAL A 374 17.78 26.62 6.31
N SER A 375 17.41 27.78 6.87
CA SER A 375 18.24 28.48 7.85
C SER A 375 18.50 27.60 9.08
N GLU A 376 17.46 27.00 9.65
CA GLU A 376 17.57 26.10 10.80
C GLU A 376 18.44 24.87 10.49
N ALA A 377 18.22 24.24 9.33
CA ALA A 377 19.00 23.09 8.90
C ALA A 377 20.50 23.43 8.71
N THR A 378 20.79 24.63 8.19
CA THR A 378 22.16 25.10 8.00
C THR A 378 22.88 25.30 9.33
N GLU A 379 22.24 25.95 10.30
CA GLU A 379 22.84 26.15 11.63
C GLU A 379 22.96 24.83 12.40
N SER A 380 21.93 23.98 12.35
CA SER A 380 21.96 22.64 12.94
C SER A 380 23.07 21.78 12.36
N GLY A 381 23.29 21.84 11.04
CA GLY A 381 24.38 21.09 10.37
C GLY A 381 25.77 21.54 10.82
N ARG A 382 25.97 22.83 11.08
CA ARG A 382 27.24 23.34 11.64
C ARG A 382 27.46 22.83 13.06
N LEU A 383 26.43 22.84 13.90
CA LEU A 383 26.50 22.33 15.27
C LEU A 383 26.82 20.82 15.29
N ASP A 384 26.17 20.03 14.44
CA ASP A 384 26.45 18.59 14.32
C ASP A 384 27.90 18.33 13.88
N ALA A 385 28.42 19.10 12.92
CA ALA A 385 29.82 19.00 12.50
C ALA A 385 30.80 19.32 13.66
N MET A 386 30.51 20.37 14.45
CA MET A 386 31.30 20.71 15.64
C MET A 386 31.25 19.61 16.71
N ILE A 387 30.08 19.05 16.99
CA ILE A 387 29.90 17.97 17.96
C ILE A 387 30.68 16.73 17.51
N LYS A 388 30.58 16.35 16.24
CA LYS A 388 31.33 15.22 15.67
C LYS A 388 32.84 15.42 15.79
N HIS A 389 33.32 16.65 15.58
CA HIS A 389 34.73 16.99 15.76
C HIS A 389 35.17 16.85 17.22
N LEU A 390 34.44 17.46 18.17
CA LEU A 390 34.76 17.35 19.60
C LEU A 390 34.73 15.89 20.11
N LEU A 391 33.76 15.09 19.65
CA LEU A 391 33.70 13.66 19.98
C LEU A 391 34.88 12.87 19.41
N SER A 392 35.41 13.26 18.24
CA SER A 392 36.60 12.64 17.68
C SER A 392 37.85 12.94 18.52
N GLU A 393 38.02 14.18 18.99
CA GLU A 393 39.15 14.57 19.85
C GLU A 393 39.12 13.90 21.23
N ILE A 394 37.93 13.65 21.78
CA ILE A 394 37.78 12.91 23.05
C ILE A 394 38.12 11.43 22.89
N ARG A 395 37.89 10.84 21.71
CA ARG A 395 38.18 9.42 21.45
C ARG A 395 39.65 9.16 21.15
N ASP A 396 40.37 10.18 20.69
CA ASP A 396 41.80 10.10 20.35
C ASP A 396 42.72 10.45 21.55
N ASN A 397 42.14 10.87 22.69
CA ASN A 397 42.79 11.03 24.00
C ASN A 397 42.36 9.94 24.98
#